data_AF-A0A846BR47-F1
#
_entry.id   AF-A0A846BR47-F1
#
_cell.length_a   1.000
_cell.length_b   1.000
_cell.length_c   1.000
_cell.angle_alpha   90.00
_cell.angle_beta   90.00
_cell.angle_gamma   90.00
#
_symmetry.space_group_name_H-M   'P 1'
#
loop_
_entity.id
_entity.type
_entity.pdbx_description
1 polymer ?
#
loop_
_entity_poly.entity_id
_entity_poly.type
_entity_poly.pdbx_seq_one_letter_code
_entity_poly.pdbx_strand_id
1 'polypeptide(L)'
;EATYAQSQEVLTDECTQLTQLRRTASAELENKLVAELKPLAMEKVRFQVVINPVESTANGADHIIFYFSPNPGEKLQPLSKTASGGEMSRFLLALKACFSNTNDLGKTLIFDEVDVGVSGRVAQAIAHKLHQLSQQHQVLCVTHQPLIAAMADRHFRVDKQVIAQSSSPKTVKQPTSRKKNKTSSPSSKDSLELELQEQLSDSQLNDLRTVVRVSLLEDYSHRQEEIAQLAGGHSAQEAMTFAESLLTKAADWRGN
;
A
#
# COMPACT_ATOMS: atom_id res chain seq x y z
N GLU A 1 2.04 -55.23 -14.35
CA GLU A 1 3.41 -54.90 -13.91
C GLU A 1 4.16 -54.03 -14.91
N ALA A 2 4.33 -54.46 -16.18
CA ALA A 2 5.03 -53.65 -17.20
C ALA A 2 4.46 -52.23 -17.41
N THR A 3 3.13 -52.09 -17.52
CA THR A 3 2.47 -50.78 -17.68
C THR A 3 2.69 -49.86 -16.47
N TYR A 4 2.69 -50.42 -15.26
CA TYR A 4 2.95 -49.66 -14.03
C TYR A 4 4.39 -49.14 -14.01
N ALA A 5 5.37 -50.00 -14.32
CA ALA A 5 6.78 -49.61 -14.39
C ALA A 5 7.01 -48.50 -15.43
N GLN A 6 6.40 -48.62 -16.60
CA GLN A 6 6.48 -47.61 -17.66
C GLN A 6 5.86 -46.27 -17.22
N SER A 7 4.68 -46.29 -16.58
CA SER A 7 4.07 -45.05 -16.06
C SER A 7 4.89 -44.41 -14.95
N GLN A 8 5.56 -45.21 -14.12
CA GLN A 8 6.44 -44.72 -13.06
C GLN A 8 7.71 -44.07 -13.61
N GLU A 9 8.29 -44.63 -14.67
CA GLU A 9 9.44 -44.06 -15.39
C GLU A 9 9.08 -42.70 -15.99
N VAL A 10 7.98 -42.63 -16.75
CA VAL A 10 7.47 -41.37 -17.33
C VAL A 10 7.21 -40.32 -16.25
N LEU A 11 6.55 -40.69 -15.15
CA LEU A 11 6.31 -39.78 -14.03
C LEU A 11 7.62 -39.23 -13.45
N THR A 12 8.64 -40.08 -13.30
CA THR A 12 9.93 -39.69 -12.74
C THR A 12 10.67 -38.73 -13.67
N ASP A 13 10.63 -38.98 -14.99
CA ASP A 13 11.24 -38.13 -16.00
C ASP A 13 10.57 -36.76 -16.06
N GLU A 14 9.24 -36.71 -16.09
CA GLU A 14 8.48 -35.46 -16.08
C GLU A 14 8.70 -34.65 -14.78
N CYS A 15 8.74 -35.32 -13.63
CA CYS A 15 9.08 -34.68 -12.36
C CYS A 15 10.50 -34.08 -12.39
N THR A 16 11.47 -34.81 -12.94
CA THR A 16 12.86 -34.34 -13.06
C THR A 16 12.97 -33.12 -13.96
N GLN A 17 12.27 -33.13 -15.10
CA GLN A 17 12.20 -31.98 -16.00
C GLN A 17 11.59 -30.75 -15.30
N LEU A 18 10.47 -30.94 -14.59
CA LEU A 18 9.82 -29.88 -13.84
C LEU A 18 10.72 -29.30 -12.74
N THR A 19 11.43 -30.14 -11.97
CA THR A 19 12.40 -29.69 -10.96
C THR A 19 13.49 -28.83 -11.59
N GLN A 20 14.00 -29.20 -12.77
CA GLN A 20 15.03 -28.41 -13.46
C GLN A 20 14.48 -27.04 -13.89
N LEU A 21 13.28 -26.99 -14.46
CA LEU A 21 12.62 -25.72 -14.81
C LEU A 21 12.40 -24.82 -13.58
N ARG A 22 12.01 -25.41 -12.45
CA ARG A 22 11.84 -24.69 -11.18
C ARG A 22 13.15 -24.08 -10.68
N ARG A 23 14.27 -24.82 -10.76
CA ARG A 23 15.60 -24.31 -10.36
C ARG A 23 16.05 -23.14 -11.23
N THR A 24 15.77 -23.19 -12.53
CA THR A 24 16.08 -22.07 -13.43
C THR A 24 15.21 -20.86 -13.11
N ALA A 25 13.89 -21.05 -13.00
CA ALA A 25 12.96 -19.98 -12.68
C ALA A 25 13.21 -19.38 -11.29
N SER A 26 13.64 -20.19 -10.32
CA SER A 26 13.94 -19.74 -8.97
C SER A 26 15.14 -18.81 -8.93
N ALA A 27 16.24 -19.17 -9.62
CA ALA A 27 17.42 -18.32 -9.71
C ALA A 27 17.12 -16.99 -10.43
N GLU A 28 16.27 -17.03 -11.46
CA GLU A 28 15.81 -15.81 -12.15
C GLU A 28 14.97 -14.92 -11.22
N LEU A 29 13.99 -15.51 -10.51
CA LEU A 29 13.14 -14.80 -9.56
C LEU A 29 13.95 -14.18 -8.42
N GLU A 30 14.92 -14.91 -7.86
CA GLU A 30 15.79 -14.41 -6.79
C GLU A 30 16.55 -13.15 -7.23
N ASN A 31 17.18 -13.20 -8.40
CA ASN A 31 17.95 -12.09 -8.93
C ASN A 31 17.06 -10.87 -9.23
N LYS A 32 15.92 -11.10 -9.90
CA LYS A 32 14.95 -10.03 -10.22
C LYS A 32 14.40 -9.40 -8.95
N LEU A 33 13.96 -10.20 -7.99
CA LEU A 33 13.36 -9.70 -6.76
C LEU A 33 14.34 -8.89 -5.92
N VAL A 34 15.59 -9.35 -5.77
CA VAL A 34 16.62 -8.58 -5.07
C VAL A 34 16.91 -7.26 -5.78
N ALA A 35 16.90 -7.22 -7.12
CA ALA A 35 17.05 -5.98 -7.87
C ALA A 35 15.87 -5.01 -7.64
N GLU A 36 14.64 -5.51 -7.61
CA GLU A 36 13.42 -4.74 -7.33
C GLU A 36 13.38 -4.20 -5.90
N LEU A 37 13.98 -4.90 -4.93
CA LEU A 37 14.01 -4.55 -3.51
C LEU A 37 15.06 -3.49 -3.15
N LYS A 38 16.19 -3.45 -3.85
CA LYS A 38 17.25 -2.45 -3.62
C LYS A 38 16.73 -1.00 -3.55
N PRO A 39 15.97 -0.47 -4.53
CA PRO A 39 15.49 0.91 -4.48
C PRO A 39 14.46 1.17 -3.37
N LEU A 40 13.94 0.11 -2.74
CA LEU A 40 12.97 0.18 -1.63
C LEU A 40 13.63 0.16 -0.25
N ALA A 41 14.90 0.57 -0.17
CA ALA A 41 15.75 0.52 1.02
C ALA A 41 15.98 -0.90 1.59
N MET A 42 15.88 -1.92 0.73
CA MET A 42 16.05 -3.32 1.10
C MET A 42 17.27 -3.92 0.38
N GLU A 43 18.37 -3.17 0.33
CA GLU A 43 19.59 -3.54 -0.40
C GLU A 43 20.32 -4.76 0.18
N LYS A 44 20.18 -4.96 1.49
CA LYS A 44 20.88 -6.02 2.23
C LYS A 44 20.00 -7.23 2.54
N VAL A 45 18.80 -7.27 1.94
CA VAL A 45 17.89 -8.40 2.04
C VAL A 45 18.56 -9.64 1.46
N ARG A 46 18.20 -10.80 2.02
CA ARG A 46 18.43 -12.08 1.34
C ARG A 46 17.10 -12.74 1.08
N PHE A 47 16.93 -13.18 -0.15
CA PHE A 47 15.79 -13.96 -0.59
C PHE A 47 16.30 -15.22 -1.28
N GLN A 48 15.67 -16.34 -0.97
CA GLN A 48 16.02 -17.63 -1.54
C GLN A 48 14.76 -18.46 -1.73
N VAL A 49 14.68 -19.20 -2.81
CA VAL A 49 13.66 -20.19 -3.08
C VAL A 49 14.27 -21.56 -2.84
N VAL A 50 13.81 -22.22 -1.79
CA VAL A 50 14.27 -23.56 -1.41
C VAL A 50 13.35 -24.59 -2.04
N ILE A 51 13.92 -25.51 -2.82
CA ILE A 51 13.22 -26.59 -3.51
C ILE A 51 13.65 -27.91 -2.86
N ASN A 52 12.76 -28.51 -2.07
CA ASN A 52 13.01 -29.77 -1.38
C ASN A 52 12.31 -30.92 -2.09
N PRO A 53 12.97 -32.06 -2.34
CA PRO A 53 12.33 -33.22 -2.94
C PRO A 53 11.27 -33.80 -2.00
N VAL A 54 10.15 -34.23 -2.57
CA VAL A 54 9.05 -34.93 -1.89
C VAL A 54 8.54 -36.07 -2.76
N GLU A 55 7.66 -36.91 -2.20
CA GLU A 55 6.95 -37.90 -3.01
C GLU A 55 6.15 -37.23 -4.13
N SER A 56 6.07 -37.90 -5.28
CA SER A 56 5.41 -37.33 -6.46
C SER A 56 3.93 -37.06 -6.18
N THR A 57 3.51 -35.83 -6.44
CA THR A 57 2.12 -35.39 -6.34
C THR A 57 1.62 -34.90 -7.71
N ALA A 58 0.35 -34.49 -7.79
CA ALA A 58 -0.17 -33.81 -8.98
C ALA A 58 0.59 -32.51 -9.32
N ASN A 59 1.33 -31.93 -8.37
CA ASN A 59 2.17 -30.75 -8.56
C ASN A 59 3.65 -31.11 -8.79
N GLY A 60 3.98 -32.38 -9.05
CA GLY A 60 5.35 -32.88 -9.18
C GLY A 60 5.98 -33.31 -7.85
N ALA A 61 7.30 -33.45 -7.85
CA ALA A 61 8.09 -34.04 -6.75
C ALA A 61 8.90 -33.00 -5.94
N ASP A 62 8.48 -31.73 -5.93
CA ASP A 62 9.13 -30.69 -5.14
C ASP A 62 8.17 -29.96 -4.20
N HIS A 63 8.65 -29.69 -2.99
CA HIS A 63 8.07 -28.74 -2.06
C HIS A 63 8.89 -27.44 -2.08
N ILE A 64 8.25 -26.36 -2.51
CA ILE A 64 8.88 -25.04 -2.70
C ILE A 64 8.59 -24.14 -1.51
N ILE A 65 9.62 -23.54 -0.93
CA ILE A 65 9.49 -22.61 0.20
C ILE A 65 10.28 -21.34 -0.09
N PHE A 66 9.65 -20.19 0.10
CA PHE A 66 10.33 -18.89 0.02
C PHE A 66 10.92 -18.51 1.36
N TYR A 67 12.22 -18.26 1.33
CA TYR A 67 13.04 -17.89 2.47
C TYR A 67 13.46 -16.42 2.34
N PHE A 68 13.39 -15.70 3.46
CA PHE A 68 13.59 -14.26 3.51
C PHE A 68 14.30 -13.83 4.79
N SER A 69 15.17 -12.83 4.68
CA SER A 69 15.92 -12.20 5.77
C SER A 69 15.96 -10.70 5.47
N PRO A 70 15.19 -9.86 6.19
CA PRO A 70 15.11 -8.44 5.91
C PRO A 70 16.43 -7.71 6.21
N ASN A 71 17.12 -8.12 7.29
CA ASN A 71 18.29 -7.42 7.79
C ASN A 71 19.57 -8.26 7.78
N PRO A 72 20.76 -7.63 7.67
CA PRO A 72 22.03 -8.26 7.97
C PRO A 72 22.06 -8.81 9.40
N GLY A 73 22.69 -9.97 9.58
CA GLY A 73 22.83 -10.61 10.90
C GLY A 73 21.61 -11.43 11.33
N GLU A 74 20.45 -11.23 10.73
CA GLU A 74 19.30 -12.11 10.94
C GLU A 74 19.49 -13.44 10.19
N LYS A 75 18.80 -14.49 10.63
CA LYS A 75 18.80 -15.77 9.93
C LYS A 75 17.81 -15.74 8.79
N LEU A 76 18.17 -16.38 7.68
CA LEU A 76 17.22 -16.67 6.63
C LEU A 76 16.16 -17.65 7.17
N GLN A 77 14.88 -17.29 7.04
CA GLN A 77 13.75 -18.07 7.56
C GLN A 77 12.60 -18.08 6.54
N PRO A 78 11.66 -19.04 6.62
CA PRO A 78 10.48 -19.04 5.77
C PRO A 78 9.73 -17.70 5.86
N LEU A 79 9.33 -17.12 4.72
CA LEU A 79 8.68 -15.81 4.62
C LEU A 79 7.48 -15.65 5.57
N SER A 80 6.78 -16.75 5.86
CA SER A 80 5.67 -16.80 6.82
C SER A 80 6.04 -16.51 8.29
N LYS A 81 7.34 -16.41 8.61
CA LYS A 81 7.85 -16.28 9.99
C LYS A 81 8.63 -14.98 10.26
N THR A 82 8.92 -14.14 9.26
CA THR A 82 10.08 -13.24 9.36
C THR A 82 9.85 -11.75 9.19
N ALA A 83 8.70 -11.27 8.70
CA ALA A 83 8.60 -9.86 8.31
C ALA A 83 7.64 -9.03 9.18
N SER A 84 8.02 -7.78 9.46
CA SER A 84 7.10 -6.73 9.90
C SER A 84 6.11 -6.36 8.79
N GLY A 85 5.00 -5.69 9.12
CA GLY A 85 3.95 -5.29 8.16
C GLY A 85 4.52 -4.51 6.97
N GLY A 86 5.23 -3.41 7.24
CA GLY A 86 5.81 -2.56 6.19
C GLY A 86 6.89 -3.23 5.33
N GLU A 87 7.74 -4.10 5.90
CA GLU A 87 8.73 -4.85 5.12
C GLU A 87 8.06 -5.87 4.20
N MET A 88 7.01 -6.55 4.69
CA MET A 88 6.24 -7.48 3.88
C MET A 88 5.50 -6.75 2.75
N SER A 89 4.89 -5.59 3.03
CA SER A 89 4.22 -4.79 2.00
C SER A 89 5.18 -4.34 0.91
N ARG A 90 6.40 -3.88 1.26
CA ARG A 90 7.43 -3.57 0.27
C ARG A 90 7.93 -4.80 -0.48
N PHE A 91 8.05 -5.94 0.20
CA PHE A 91 8.39 -7.21 -0.43
C PHE A 91 7.36 -7.62 -1.48
N LEU A 92 6.07 -7.57 -1.14
CA LEU A 92 4.98 -7.91 -2.04
C LEU A 92 4.87 -6.93 -3.21
N LEU A 93 5.14 -5.64 -2.97
CA LEU A 93 5.23 -4.64 -4.04
C LEU A 93 6.32 -5.00 -5.05
N ALA A 94 7.53 -5.31 -4.57
CA ALA A 94 8.64 -5.73 -5.43
C ALA A 94 8.34 -7.05 -6.15
N LEU A 95 7.74 -8.01 -5.46
CA LEU A 95 7.33 -9.28 -6.05
C LEU A 95 6.32 -9.09 -7.17
N LYS A 96 5.31 -8.23 -6.97
CA LYS A 96 4.35 -7.89 -8.02
C LYS A 96 5.02 -7.16 -9.19
N ALA A 97 5.97 -6.27 -8.92
CA ALA A 97 6.74 -5.60 -9.96
C ALA A 97 7.51 -6.60 -10.86
N CYS A 98 8.08 -7.68 -10.28
CA CYS A 98 8.73 -8.75 -11.06
C CYS A 98 7.80 -9.41 -12.10
N PHE A 99 6.49 -9.38 -11.89
CA PHE A 99 5.48 -10.00 -12.75
C PHE A 99 4.64 -8.99 -13.53
N SER A 100 4.98 -7.70 -13.53
CA SER A 100 4.23 -6.63 -14.22
C SER A 100 4.16 -6.77 -15.75
N ASN A 101 4.79 -7.78 -16.35
CA ASN A 101 4.71 -8.07 -17.78
C ASN A 101 3.99 -9.39 -18.10
N THR A 102 3.38 -10.04 -17.10
CA THR A 102 2.59 -11.27 -17.33
C THR A 102 1.12 -10.92 -17.56
N ASN A 103 0.40 -11.76 -18.31
CA ASN A 103 -0.99 -11.52 -18.79
C ASN A 103 -2.08 -11.44 -17.68
N ASP A 104 -1.71 -11.23 -16.43
CA ASP A 104 -2.64 -11.20 -15.29
C ASP A 104 -3.27 -9.80 -15.11
N LEU A 105 -3.97 -9.30 -16.14
CA LEU A 105 -4.57 -7.96 -16.15
C LEU A 105 -5.82 -7.87 -15.25
N GLY A 106 -6.08 -6.70 -14.68
CA GLY A 106 -7.40 -6.36 -14.13
C GLY A 106 -7.68 -6.79 -12.67
N LYS A 107 -6.64 -7.17 -11.90
CA LYS A 107 -6.78 -7.40 -10.44
C LYS A 107 -6.77 -6.11 -9.64
N THR A 108 -7.44 -6.11 -8.49
CA THR A 108 -7.32 -5.07 -7.45
C THR A 108 -6.26 -5.48 -6.43
N LEU A 109 -5.27 -4.63 -6.22
CA LEU A 109 -4.18 -4.80 -5.26
C LEU A 109 -4.33 -3.76 -4.14
N ILE A 110 -4.20 -4.19 -2.89
CA ILE A 110 -4.29 -3.32 -1.72
C ILE A 110 -2.94 -3.33 -1.02
N PHE A 111 -2.37 -2.15 -0.86
CA PHE A 111 -1.13 -1.93 -0.10
C PHE A 111 -1.44 -1.06 1.10
N ASP A 112 -1.13 -1.60 2.28
CA ASP A 112 -1.14 -0.87 3.54
C ASP A 112 0.28 -0.85 4.10
N GLU A 113 0.64 0.23 4.79
CA GLU A 113 1.95 0.43 5.43
C GLU A 113 3.19 0.32 4.51
N VAL A 114 3.02 0.36 3.18
CA VAL A 114 4.13 0.21 2.23
C VAL A 114 5.19 1.31 2.37
N ASP A 115 4.76 2.47 2.89
CA ASP A 115 5.54 3.68 3.09
C ASP A 115 5.94 3.92 4.57
N VAL A 116 5.74 2.95 5.46
CA VAL A 116 6.14 3.08 6.87
C VAL A 116 7.66 3.14 7.00
N GLY A 117 8.11 4.18 7.73
CA GLY A 117 9.52 4.37 8.10
C GLY A 117 10.44 4.79 6.94
N VAL A 118 9.89 5.23 5.80
CA VAL A 118 10.66 5.58 4.61
C VAL A 118 10.31 6.98 4.11
N SER A 119 11.28 7.67 3.51
CA SER A 119 11.09 9.02 2.96
C SER A 119 12.03 9.28 1.77
N GLY A 120 11.92 10.47 1.16
CA GLY A 120 12.81 10.91 0.09
C GLY A 120 12.86 9.97 -1.12
N ARG A 121 14.07 9.55 -1.51
CA ARG A 121 14.28 8.69 -2.69
C ARG A 121 13.58 7.33 -2.58
N VAL A 122 13.42 6.80 -1.36
CA VAL A 122 12.74 5.51 -1.13
C VAL A 122 11.25 5.65 -1.35
N ALA A 123 10.63 6.71 -0.80
CA ALA A 123 9.23 7.02 -1.05
C ALA A 123 8.95 7.25 -2.55
N GLN A 124 9.90 7.89 -3.26
CA GLN A 124 9.80 8.05 -4.72
C GLN A 124 9.84 6.70 -5.45
N ALA A 125 10.74 5.79 -5.07
CA ALA A 125 10.79 4.46 -5.67
C ALA A 125 9.50 3.66 -5.43
N ILE A 126 8.92 3.75 -4.23
CA ILE A 126 7.63 3.13 -3.91
C ILE A 126 6.53 3.71 -4.80
N ALA A 127 6.43 5.03 -4.89
CA ALA A 127 5.40 5.70 -5.67
C ALA A 127 5.49 5.34 -7.16
N HIS A 128 6.71 5.24 -7.71
CA HIS A 128 6.93 4.78 -9.09
C HIS A 128 6.46 3.34 -9.30
N LYS A 129 6.77 2.41 -8.37
CA LYS A 129 6.33 1.02 -8.50
C LYS A 129 4.82 0.88 -8.38
N LEU A 130 4.19 1.61 -7.47
CA LEU A 130 2.74 1.65 -7.34
C LEU A 130 2.08 2.15 -8.63
N HIS A 131 2.64 3.20 -9.23
CA HIS A 131 2.18 3.72 -10.51
C HIS A 131 2.41 2.74 -11.67
N GLN A 132 3.56 2.09 -11.74
CA GLN A 132 3.82 1.06 -12.76
C GLN A 132 2.81 -0.10 -12.66
N LEU A 133 2.49 -0.54 -11.44
CA LEU A 133 1.44 -1.55 -11.23
C LEU A 133 0.05 -1.02 -11.60
N SER A 134 -0.23 0.26 -11.36
CA SER A 134 -1.55 0.85 -11.64
C SER A 134 -1.87 0.93 -13.14
N GLN A 135 -0.87 0.81 -14.02
CA GLN A 135 -1.07 0.73 -15.46
C GLN A 135 -1.84 -0.54 -15.90
N GLN A 136 -1.78 -1.61 -15.10
CA GLN A 136 -2.40 -2.90 -15.41
C GLN A 136 -3.40 -3.38 -14.36
N HIS A 137 -3.38 -2.77 -13.18
CA HIS A 137 -4.13 -3.18 -12.01
C HIS A 137 -4.81 -1.98 -11.36
N GLN A 138 -5.90 -2.22 -10.64
CA GLN A 138 -6.39 -1.21 -9.70
C GLN A 138 -5.54 -1.29 -8.43
N VAL A 139 -4.83 -0.22 -8.10
CA VAL A 139 -4.01 -0.16 -6.88
C VAL A 139 -4.67 0.75 -5.85
N LEU A 140 -4.97 0.21 -4.68
CA LEU A 140 -5.41 0.95 -3.50
C LEU A 140 -4.27 1.02 -2.50
N CYS A 141 -3.84 2.23 -2.15
CA CYS A 141 -2.77 2.46 -1.19
C CYS A 141 -3.28 3.36 -0.07
N VAL A 142 -3.12 2.93 1.18
CA VAL A 142 -3.25 3.82 2.34
C VAL A 142 -1.86 4.40 2.61
N THR A 143 -1.76 5.73 2.68
CA THR A 143 -0.47 6.43 2.77
C THR A 143 -0.61 7.71 3.57
N HIS A 144 0.44 8.07 4.27
CA HIS A 144 0.61 9.39 4.89
C HIS A 144 1.65 10.24 4.15
N GLN A 145 2.24 9.71 3.07
CA GLN A 145 3.31 10.37 2.35
C GLN A 145 2.77 11.26 1.23
N PRO A 146 3.06 12.58 1.26
CA PRO A 146 2.52 13.53 0.28
C PRO A 146 2.90 13.17 -1.15
N LEU A 147 4.10 12.63 -1.36
CA LEU A 147 4.58 12.24 -2.68
C LEU A 147 3.82 11.03 -3.26
N ILE A 148 3.46 10.03 -2.44
CA ILE A 148 2.67 8.88 -2.90
C ILE A 148 1.24 9.33 -3.20
N ALA A 149 0.64 10.12 -2.31
CA ALA A 149 -0.69 10.70 -2.50
C ALA A 149 -0.77 11.59 -3.76
N ALA A 150 0.28 12.35 -4.06
CA ALA A 150 0.37 13.18 -5.26
C ALA A 150 0.40 12.36 -6.56
N MET A 151 0.98 11.16 -6.54
CA MET A 151 1.07 10.28 -7.72
C MET A 151 -0.22 9.51 -8.03
N ALA A 152 -1.19 9.47 -7.10
CA ALA A 152 -2.43 8.72 -7.31
C ALA A 152 -3.29 9.27 -8.47
N ASP A 153 -3.96 8.40 -9.21
CA ASP A 153 -4.94 8.83 -10.21
C ASP A 153 -6.17 9.45 -9.56
N ARG A 154 -6.61 8.86 -8.43
CA ARG A 154 -7.70 9.33 -7.58
C ARG A 154 -7.20 9.44 -6.14
N HIS A 155 -7.43 10.58 -5.50
CA HIS A 155 -7.02 10.82 -4.12
C HIS A 155 -8.25 10.89 -3.21
N PHE A 156 -8.38 9.93 -2.31
CA PHE A 156 -9.45 9.91 -1.31
C PHE A 156 -8.89 10.37 0.03
N ARG A 157 -9.58 11.30 0.68
CA ARG A 157 -9.31 11.70 2.06
C ARG A 157 -10.20 10.92 3.01
N VAL A 158 -9.62 10.47 4.11
CA VAL A 158 -10.34 9.82 5.21
C VAL A 158 -10.31 10.75 6.42
N ASP A 159 -11.48 11.24 6.85
CA ASP A 159 -11.60 12.14 8.00
C ASP A 159 -12.60 11.60 9.03
N LYS A 160 -12.39 11.97 10.30
CA LYS A 160 -13.31 11.66 11.39
C LYS A 160 -14.29 12.83 11.55
N GLN A 161 -15.58 12.52 11.60
CA GLN A 161 -16.64 13.50 11.82
C GLN A 161 -17.46 13.10 13.05
N VAL A 162 -17.83 14.07 13.85
CA VAL A 162 -18.74 13.85 14.98
C VAL A 162 -20.17 14.12 14.48
N ILE A 163 -21.06 13.15 14.67
CA ILE A 163 -22.48 13.28 14.32
C ILE A 163 -23.35 12.98 15.53
N ALA A 164 -24.48 13.67 15.65
CA ALA A 164 -25.49 13.36 16.65
C ALA A 164 -26.24 12.06 16.25
N GLN A 165 -26.51 11.21 17.24
CA GLN A 165 -27.26 9.97 17.12
C GLN A 165 -28.73 10.34 16.90
N SER A 166 -29.22 10.17 15.67
CA SER A 166 -30.62 10.50 15.37
C SER A 166 -31.55 9.53 16.09
N SER A 167 -32.21 9.97 17.15
CA SER A 167 -33.41 9.32 17.68
C SER A 167 -34.60 9.67 16.76
N SER A 168 -34.69 8.97 15.61
CA SER A 168 -35.78 9.08 14.60
C SER A 168 -35.89 10.44 13.86
N PRO A 169 -36.50 10.51 12.65
CA PRO A 169 -36.38 11.67 11.79
C PRO A 169 -37.34 12.77 12.23
N LYS A 170 -36.86 13.73 13.03
CA LYS A 170 -37.47 15.06 13.06
C LYS A 170 -36.70 15.93 12.08
N THR A 171 -37.39 16.31 11.00
CA THR A 171 -36.90 17.20 9.95
C THR A 171 -36.36 18.49 10.58
N VAL A 172 -35.05 18.61 10.70
CA VAL A 172 -34.40 19.89 11.05
C VAL A 172 -33.93 20.51 9.74
N LYS A 173 -34.54 21.64 9.37
CA LYS A 173 -34.11 22.46 8.22
C LYS A 173 -32.65 22.89 8.42
N GLN A 174 -31.83 22.71 7.40
CA GLN A 174 -30.45 23.22 7.37
C GLN A 174 -30.42 24.73 7.65
N PRO A 175 -29.53 25.23 8.52
CA PRO A 175 -29.26 26.66 8.59
C PRO A 175 -28.48 27.07 7.34
N THR A 176 -29.03 28.03 6.61
CA THR A 176 -28.38 28.71 5.48
C THR A 176 -27.15 29.48 5.96
N SER A 177 -26.02 29.24 5.27
CA SER A 177 -24.80 30.06 5.15
C SER A 177 -24.60 31.24 6.12
N ARG A 178 -23.48 31.26 6.86
CA ARG A 178 -22.73 32.52 7.05
C ARG A 178 -21.28 32.37 7.54
N LYS A 179 -20.43 33.08 6.78
CA LYS A 179 -19.18 33.79 7.11
C LYS A 179 -17.92 33.00 7.50
N LYS A 180 -16.97 33.06 6.55
CA LYS A 180 -15.52 32.97 6.76
C LYS A 180 -15.10 33.85 7.94
N ASN A 181 -14.59 33.24 9.01
CA ASN A 181 -13.64 33.88 9.91
C ASN A 181 -12.32 33.11 9.83
N LYS A 182 -11.29 33.82 9.35
CA LYS A 182 -9.89 33.43 9.45
C LYS A 182 -9.48 33.60 10.92
N THR A 183 -9.27 32.52 11.65
CA THR A 183 -8.37 32.48 12.82
C THR A 183 -8.00 31.03 13.09
N SER A 184 -6.69 30.75 13.00
CA SER A 184 -5.93 29.69 13.67
C SER A 184 -6.69 28.56 14.38
N SER A 185 -6.46 27.32 13.96
CA SER A 185 -6.82 26.12 14.74
C SER A 185 -5.63 25.15 14.82
N PRO A 186 -5.20 24.75 16.04
CA PRO A 186 -4.22 23.69 16.23
C PRO A 186 -4.88 22.31 16.11
N SER A 187 -4.07 21.27 15.96
CA SER A 187 -4.45 19.85 15.88
C SER A 187 -5.61 19.47 16.81
N SER A 188 -6.78 19.19 16.25
CA SER A 188 -8.04 19.14 16.99
C SER A 188 -8.64 17.74 17.04
N LYS A 189 -8.14 16.91 17.97
CA LYS A 189 -9.05 16.03 18.73
C LYS A 189 -9.55 16.79 19.96
N ASP A 190 -8.62 17.34 20.74
CA ASP A 190 -8.95 18.05 21.97
C ASP A 190 -9.72 19.35 21.72
N SER A 191 -9.39 20.14 20.70
CA SER A 191 -10.03 21.45 20.50
C SER A 191 -11.49 21.39 20.06
N LEU A 192 -11.88 20.38 19.27
CA LEU A 192 -13.27 20.18 18.84
C LEU A 192 -14.11 19.58 19.96
N GLU A 193 -13.55 18.64 20.74
CA GLU A 193 -14.20 18.09 21.93
C GLU A 193 -14.41 19.15 23.02
N LEU A 194 -13.41 20.01 23.25
CA LEU A 194 -13.48 21.13 24.21
C LEU A 194 -14.50 22.19 23.79
N GLU A 195 -14.53 22.60 22.51
CA GLU A 195 -15.53 23.57 22.00
C GLU A 195 -16.96 23.01 22.05
N LEU A 196 -17.14 21.71 21.83
CA LEU A 196 -18.44 21.04 21.94
C LEU A 196 -18.89 20.85 23.40
N GLN A 197 -17.95 20.65 24.33
CA GLN A 197 -18.22 20.53 25.77
C GLN A 197 -18.71 21.84 26.41
N GLU A 198 -18.28 23.01 25.93
CA GLU A 198 -18.72 24.30 26.47
C GLU A 198 -20.16 24.69 26.07
N GLN A 199 -20.75 24.04 25.06
CA GLN A 199 -22.05 24.43 24.48
C GLN A 199 -23.15 23.37 24.57
N LEU A 200 -22.84 22.15 25.02
CA LEU A 200 -23.77 21.01 25.04
C LEU A 200 -23.93 20.47 26.46
N SER A 201 -25.15 20.06 26.83
CA SER A 201 -25.39 19.37 28.09
C SER A 201 -24.77 17.97 28.09
N ASP A 202 -24.44 17.41 29.26
CA ASP A 202 -23.88 16.04 29.39
C ASP A 202 -24.72 14.98 28.66
N SER A 203 -26.05 15.17 28.60
CA SER A 203 -26.96 14.31 27.84
C SER A 203 -26.76 14.41 26.31
N GLN A 204 -26.42 15.59 25.79
CA GLN A 204 -26.19 15.80 24.35
C GLN A 204 -24.82 15.27 23.91
N LEU A 205 -23.81 15.30 24.79
CA LEU A 205 -22.50 14.68 24.56
C LEU A 205 -22.60 13.16 24.44
N ASN A 206 -23.45 12.52 25.25
CA ASN A 206 -23.71 11.08 25.17
C ASN A 206 -24.39 10.64 23.86
N ASP A 207 -25.04 11.56 23.15
CA ASP A 207 -25.66 11.31 21.85
C ASP A 207 -24.68 11.56 20.68
N LEU A 208 -23.44 11.96 20.92
CA LEU A 208 -22.45 12.16 19.86
C LEU A 208 -21.71 10.86 19.54
N ARG A 209 -21.56 10.56 18.25
CA ARG A 209 -20.69 9.49 17.79
C ARG A 209 -19.69 9.99 16.75
N THR A 210 -18.46 9.49 16.84
CA THR A 210 -17.46 9.69 15.78
C THR A 210 -17.70 8.67 14.67
N VAL A 211 -17.84 9.15 13.44
CA VAL A 211 -17.89 8.33 12.23
C VAL A 211 -16.68 8.62 11.36
N VAL A 212 -16.28 7.64 10.56
CA VAL A 212 -15.25 7.81 9.53
C VAL A 212 -15.95 8.14 8.21
N ARG A 213 -15.53 9.22 7.56
CA ARG A 213 -16.00 9.61 6.24
C ARG A 213 -14.85 9.53 5.25
N VAL A 214 -15.15 8.97 4.08
CA VAL A 214 -14.24 8.94 2.93
C VAL A 214 -14.78 9.91 1.88
N SER A 215 -13.96 10.84 1.43
CA SER A 215 -14.33 11.84 0.42
C SER A 215 -13.31 11.84 -0.71
N LEU A 216 -13.77 11.78 -1.95
CA LEU A 216 -12.91 11.94 -3.12
C LEU A 216 -12.52 13.41 -3.27
N LEU A 217 -11.23 13.68 -3.46
CA LEU A 217 -10.71 15.01 -3.75
C LEU A 217 -10.67 15.21 -5.28
N GLU A 218 -11.79 15.65 -5.85
CA GLU A 218 -11.93 15.85 -7.30
C GLU A 218 -11.19 17.09 -7.80
N ASP A 219 -11.22 18.17 -7.03
CA ASP A 219 -10.63 19.45 -7.43
C ASP A 219 -9.13 19.50 -7.13
N TYR A 220 -8.38 20.07 -8.06
CA TYR A 220 -6.94 20.30 -7.93
C TYR A 220 -6.60 21.06 -6.64
N SER A 221 -7.35 22.12 -6.31
CA SER A 221 -7.11 22.95 -5.13
C SER A 221 -7.26 22.15 -3.83
N HIS A 222 -8.34 21.37 -3.67
CA HIS A 222 -8.53 20.54 -2.48
C HIS A 222 -7.44 19.44 -2.37
N ARG A 223 -7.01 18.88 -3.51
CA ARG A 223 -5.93 17.91 -3.54
C ARG A 223 -4.57 18.52 -3.16
N GLN A 224 -4.27 19.72 -3.66
CA GLN A 224 -3.07 20.47 -3.32
C GLN A 224 -3.04 20.83 -1.83
N GLU A 225 -4.16 21.29 -1.29
CA GLU A 225 -4.30 21.58 0.14
C GLU A 225 -4.05 20.34 1.01
N GLU A 226 -4.62 19.19 0.64
CA GLU A 226 -4.38 17.93 1.37
C GLU A 226 -2.90 17.51 1.33
N ILE A 227 -2.27 17.58 0.16
CA ILE A 227 -0.84 17.24 0.02
C ILE A 227 0.04 18.21 0.82
N ALA A 228 -0.30 19.50 0.86
CA ALA A 228 0.39 20.49 1.68
C ALA A 228 0.22 20.18 3.18
N GLN A 229 -0.96 19.72 3.61
CA GLN A 229 -1.19 19.26 4.98
C GLN A 229 -0.33 18.05 5.33
N LEU A 230 -0.30 17.03 4.46
CA LEU A 230 0.56 15.84 4.62
C LEU A 230 2.06 16.21 4.67
N ALA A 231 2.47 17.27 3.98
CA ALA A 231 3.84 17.76 3.97
C ALA A 231 4.23 18.58 5.23
N GLY A 232 3.32 18.75 6.19
CA GLY A 232 3.66 19.28 7.52
C GLY A 232 3.16 20.69 7.85
N GLY A 233 2.10 21.21 7.22
CA GLY A 233 1.39 22.35 7.83
C GLY A 233 0.35 23.08 7.00
N HIS A 234 -0.69 23.55 7.70
CA HIS A 234 -1.74 24.40 7.15
C HIS A 234 -1.17 25.77 6.69
N SER A 235 -1.13 26.00 5.39
CA SER A 235 -0.99 27.33 4.75
C SER A 235 0.33 28.10 4.95
N ALA A 236 1.48 27.42 5.00
CA ALA A 236 2.73 28.07 4.57
C ALA A 236 2.76 28.10 3.03
N GLN A 237 3.05 29.26 2.44
CA GLN A 237 3.23 29.40 0.99
C GLN A 237 4.19 28.35 0.43
N GLU A 238 5.22 27.99 1.21
CA GLU A 238 6.19 26.95 0.90
C GLU A 238 5.57 25.55 0.79
N ALA A 239 4.68 25.17 1.70
CA ALA A 239 4.01 23.87 1.67
C ALA A 239 3.08 23.74 0.46
N MET A 240 2.36 24.82 0.11
CA MET A 240 1.53 24.87 -1.10
C MET A 240 2.36 24.79 -2.38
N THR A 241 3.51 25.49 -2.42
CA THR A 241 4.45 25.46 -3.55
C THR A 241 5.08 24.07 -3.70
N PHE A 242 5.42 23.42 -2.59
CA PHE A 242 5.91 22.04 -2.59
C PHE A 242 4.85 21.06 -3.07
N ALA A 243 3.61 21.18 -2.59
CA ALA A 243 2.48 20.36 -3.05
C ALA A 243 2.21 20.54 -4.55
N GLU A 244 2.30 21.77 -5.05
CA GLU A 244 2.19 22.08 -6.48
C GLU A 244 3.29 21.41 -7.30
N SER A 245 4.53 21.46 -6.81
CA SER A 245 5.67 20.78 -7.44
C SER A 245 5.45 19.27 -7.51
N LEU A 246 4.95 18.65 -6.43
CA LEU A 246 4.61 17.22 -6.43
C LEU A 246 3.50 16.87 -7.41
N LEU A 247 2.43 17.67 -7.47
CA LEU A 247 1.30 17.45 -8.38
C LEU A 247 1.69 17.65 -9.84
N THR A 248 2.49 18.67 -10.14
CA THR A 248 3.05 18.93 -11.48
C THR A 248 3.90 17.75 -11.92
N LYS A 249 4.85 17.34 -11.06
CA LYS A 249 5.69 16.17 -11.35
C LYS A 249 4.82 14.93 -11.60
N ALA A 250 3.84 14.66 -10.75
CA ALA A 250 2.92 13.54 -10.91
C ALA A 250 2.06 13.62 -12.19
N ALA A 251 1.77 14.81 -12.71
CA ALA A 251 1.11 14.96 -14.01
C ALA A 251 2.04 14.54 -15.15
N ASP A 252 3.33 14.89 -15.10
CA ASP A 252 4.31 14.46 -16.10
C ASP A 252 4.46 12.93 -16.13
N TRP A 253 4.34 12.26 -14.98
CA TRP A 253 4.34 10.79 -14.90
C TRP A 253 3.10 10.15 -15.52
N ARG A 254 1.93 10.78 -15.39
CA ARG A 254 0.66 10.26 -15.93
C ARG A 254 0.46 10.57 -17.42
N GLY A 255 1.16 11.57 -17.94
CA GLY A 255 1.09 11.97 -19.35
C GLY A 255 2.04 11.22 -20.28
N ASN A 256 3.00 10.46 -19.74
CA ASN A 256 3.90 9.55 -20.46
C ASN A 256 3.42 8.11 -20.31
#